data_AF-A0A2N2XVV6-F1
#
_entry.id   AF-A0A2N2XVV6-F1
#
_cell.length_a   1.000
_cell.length_b   1.000
_cell.length_c   1.000
_cell.angle_alpha   90.00
_cell.angle_beta   90.00
_cell.angle_gamma   90.00
#
_symmetry.space_group_name_H-M   'P 1'
#
loop_
_entity.id
_entity.type
_entity.pdbx_description
1 polymer ?
#
loop_
_entity_poly.entity_id
_entity_poly.type
_entity_poly.pdbx_seq_one_letter_code
_entity_poly.pdbx_strand_id
1 'polypeptide(L)'
;MQRILFIFVVALCFYQAKGQSDSQISKAYQIFETRGEVYFRFSYPLEGRKSPVLKQISIDKLENGMVYAYANRKEFETIMNQVNGLEMLTAPSLLTEPVMAKNLKEVQAWNVYPTYDHYVAMMDSFVNAHPTLCRKEVIGTTVNGRQLLVLKISDNVTQRESEPEFLYTSTMHGDELTGAILTLRLVDYLLTNYGTNPEVTALVDSTEIWINPLANPDGTYFLGNNTVSGAIRYNGNYVDLNRNFPDTQNGDHPDGNAWQPETMAWMDFLSQHTFVMSANFHGGAEVMNYPWDKFTQLHADDDWFQLVSREFVDTIHVFNSTGYMTDLENGITNGNAWYEIDGGRQDYETYFHHGREITIEISNDKNPPANQLPDFWNWNYRSLINYVKQVNYGIHGIVTDSVTGEPLRAYIEVLQHDIDSSQIYSDLPHGNYYRLIKEGTYNLRFSSPEYITKIISGVHVTDFETTYLDVQLVKAIQGVSSGSLNKVGVFPNPSDGHITITTGNLLSCRYEILSLEGNVIASGNSDKGEEFQVDITGFTSGVYLVKVLNKNGIAYSKVVKTNH
;
A
#
# COMPACT_ATOMS: atom_id res chain seq x y z
N MET A 1 62.92 21.07 -10.87
CA MET A 1 62.75 19.62 -10.73
C MET A 1 61.55 19.23 -9.85
N GLN A 2 61.38 19.77 -8.63
CA GLN A 2 60.25 19.42 -7.75
C GLN A 2 58.83 19.65 -8.34
N ARG A 3 58.58 20.74 -9.08
CA ARG A 3 57.27 20.99 -9.73
C ARG A 3 56.96 20.03 -10.89
N ILE A 4 57.96 19.56 -11.61
CA ILE A 4 57.78 18.61 -12.73
C ILE A 4 57.53 17.20 -12.20
N LEU A 5 58.24 16.82 -11.11
CA LEU A 5 58.03 15.54 -10.44
C LEU A 5 56.62 15.45 -9.83
N PHE A 6 56.11 16.54 -9.26
CA PHE A 6 54.74 16.58 -8.71
C PHE A 6 53.66 16.44 -9.80
N ILE A 7 53.81 17.11 -10.95
CA ILE A 7 52.89 16.98 -12.09
C ILE A 7 52.93 15.56 -12.67
N PHE A 8 54.11 14.94 -12.76
CA PHE A 8 54.24 13.56 -13.23
C PHE A 8 53.61 12.54 -12.28
N VAL A 9 53.78 12.70 -10.96
CA VAL A 9 53.15 11.82 -9.97
C VAL A 9 51.63 11.95 -10.01
N VAL A 10 51.11 13.18 -10.09
CA VAL A 10 49.66 13.42 -10.21
C VAL A 10 49.11 12.82 -11.50
N ALA A 11 49.77 13.02 -12.65
CA ALA A 11 49.36 12.43 -13.92
C ALA A 11 49.41 10.89 -13.91
N LEU A 12 50.41 10.28 -13.26
CA LEU A 12 50.49 8.81 -13.10
C LEU A 12 49.34 8.28 -12.25
N CYS A 13 49.02 8.95 -11.14
CA CYS A 13 47.91 8.58 -10.27
C CYS A 13 46.56 8.67 -11.01
N PHE A 14 46.36 9.71 -11.83
CA PHE A 14 45.17 9.83 -12.68
C PHE A 14 45.08 8.72 -13.73
N TYR A 15 46.21 8.34 -14.35
CA TYR A 15 46.23 7.25 -15.35
C TYR A 15 45.95 5.89 -14.72
N GLN A 16 46.49 5.61 -13.54
CA GLN A 16 46.23 4.38 -12.78
C GLN A 16 44.77 4.30 -12.30
N ALA A 17 44.22 5.41 -11.78
CA ALA A 17 42.82 5.47 -11.36
C ALA A 17 41.85 5.25 -12.54
N LYS A 18 42.14 5.82 -13.71
CA LYS A 18 41.36 5.60 -14.92
C LYS A 18 41.44 4.16 -15.41
N GLY A 19 42.65 3.57 -15.45
CA GLY A 19 42.83 2.16 -15.83
C GLY A 19 42.13 1.18 -14.89
N GLN A 20 42.08 1.48 -13.59
CA GLN A 20 41.31 0.69 -12.62
C GLN A 20 39.81 0.79 -12.88
N SER A 21 39.28 1.98 -13.14
CA SER A 21 37.87 2.18 -13.48
C SER A 21 37.48 1.42 -14.76
N ASP A 22 38.27 1.52 -15.82
CA ASP A 22 38.02 0.83 -17.10
C ASP A 22 38.00 -0.71 -16.91
N SER A 23 38.83 -1.24 -16.01
CA SER A 23 38.82 -2.66 -15.65
C SER A 23 37.57 -3.07 -14.88
N GLN A 24 37.04 -2.23 -13.98
CA GLN A 24 35.83 -2.52 -13.22
C GLN A 24 34.58 -2.46 -14.10
N ILE A 25 34.53 -1.49 -15.02
CA ILE A 25 33.48 -1.40 -16.04
C ILE A 25 33.49 -2.65 -16.94
N SER A 26 34.68 -3.10 -17.38
CA SER A 26 34.80 -4.33 -18.17
C SER A 26 34.31 -5.57 -17.41
N LYS A 27 34.61 -5.65 -16.10
CA LYS A 27 34.10 -6.72 -15.21
C LYS A 27 32.57 -6.64 -15.08
N ALA A 28 31.99 -5.45 -14.97
CA ALA A 28 30.54 -5.26 -14.92
C ALA A 28 29.85 -5.84 -16.16
N TYR A 29 30.36 -5.53 -17.37
CA TYR A 29 29.83 -6.09 -18.61
C TYR A 29 29.90 -7.62 -18.68
N GLN A 30 30.94 -8.24 -18.15
CA GLN A 30 31.03 -9.71 -18.09
C GLN A 30 29.97 -10.31 -17.14
N ILE A 31 29.69 -9.64 -16.03
CA ILE A 31 28.68 -10.10 -15.06
C ILE A 31 27.28 -10.01 -15.68
N PHE A 32 26.97 -8.92 -16.42
CA PHE A 32 25.66 -8.77 -17.06
C PHE A 32 25.30 -9.92 -18.00
N GLU A 33 26.27 -10.49 -18.73
CA GLU A 33 26.05 -11.64 -19.62
C GLU A 33 25.58 -12.91 -18.88
N THR A 34 25.73 -12.97 -17.55
CA THR A 34 25.39 -14.15 -16.74
C THR A 34 24.32 -13.90 -15.68
N ARG A 35 24.16 -12.66 -15.21
CA ARG A 35 23.26 -12.31 -14.10
C ARG A 35 22.26 -11.20 -14.42
N GLY A 36 22.52 -10.36 -15.42
CA GLY A 36 21.71 -9.18 -15.73
C GLY A 36 21.75 -8.04 -14.69
N GLU A 37 22.33 -8.26 -13.51
CA GLU A 37 22.60 -7.27 -12.47
C GLU A 37 24.08 -7.29 -12.02
N VAL A 38 24.57 -6.17 -11.49
CA VAL A 38 25.87 -6.08 -10.81
C VAL A 38 25.69 -5.58 -9.38
N TYR A 39 26.55 -6.05 -8.48
CA TYR A 39 26.68 -5.53 -7.11
C TYR A 39 28.04 -4.83 -6.96
N PHE A 40 28.04 -3.61 -6.46
CA PHE A 40 29.24 -2.79 -6.44
C PHE A 40 29.21 -1.76 -5.32
N ARG A 41 30.38 -1.14 -5.09
CA ARG A 41 30.49 0.02 -4.23
C ARG A 41 31.22 1.17 -4.89
N PHE A 42 30.99 2.38 -4.40
CA PHE A 42 31.72 3.58 -4.78
C PHE A 42 31.74 4.58 -3.63
N SER A 43 32.71 5.50 -3.67
CA SER A 43 32.84 6.55 -2.66
C SER A 43 31.85 7.68 -2.94
N TYR A 44 31.15 8.13 -1.89
CA TYR A 44 30.20 9.22 -2.02
C TYR A 44 30.16 10.10 -0.75
N PRO A 45 30.20 11.44 -0.86
CA PRO A 45 30.17 12.30 0.32
C PRO A 45 28.83 12.16 1.06
N LEU A 46 28.88 12.05 2.40
CA LEU A 46 27.73 11.81 3.27
C LEU A 46 26.64 12.90 3.19
N GLU A 47 26.99 14.12 2.76
CA GLU A 47 26.04 15.21 2.49
C GLU A 47 25.14 14.95 1.26
N GLY A 48 25.39 13.86 0.53
CA GLY A 48 24.77 13.54 -0.75
C GLY A 48 23.62 12.53 -0.70
N ARG A 49 22.98 12.27 0.45
CA ARG A 49 21.82 11.34 0.55
C ARG A 49 20.67 11.66 -0.41
N LYS A 50 20.60 12.89 -0.92
CA LYS A 50 19.61 13.36 -1.91
C LYS A 50 20.16 13.50 -3.34
N SER A 51 21.22 12.78 -3.66
CA SER A 51 21.87 12.88 -4.98
C SER A 51 21.00 12.30 -6.10
N PRO A 52 20.87 12.99 -7.25
CA PRO A 52 20.25 12.44 -8.45
C PRO A 52 20.88 11.12 -8.95
N VAL A 53 22.15 10.85 -8.61
CA VAL A 53 22.83 9.60 -8.97
C VAL A 53 22.28 8.42 -8.18
N LEU A 54 21.95 8.62 -6.89
CA LEU A 54 21.44 7.57 -6.02
C LEU A 54 20.03 7.12 -6.41
N LYS A 55 19.26 7.99 -7.07
CA LYS A 55 17.92 7.68 -7.59
C LYS A 55 17.93 6.80 -8.84
N GLN A 56 19.09 6.62 -9.47
CA GLN A 56 19.22 5.86 -10.72
C GLN A 56 19.63 4.40 -10.50
N ILE A 57 19.83 3.99 -9.25
CA ILE A 57 20.33 2.67 -8.86
C ILE A 57 19.59 2.17 -7.63
N SER A 58 19.70 0.87 -7.37
CA SER A 58 19.10 0.24 -6.19
C SER A 58 20.09 0.22 -5.04
N ILE A 59 19.94 1.15 -4.10
CA ILE A 59 20.80 1.23 -2.90
C ILE A 59 20.57 -0.01 -2.03
N ASP A 60 21.67 -0.62 -1.59
CA ASP A 60 21.70 -1.72 -0.64
C ASP A 60 21.99 -1.21 0.77
N LYS A 61 23.08 -0.45 0.92
CA LYS A 61 23.43 0.19 2.20
C LYS A 61 24.38 1.36 2.04
N LEU A 62 24.36 2.23 3.05
CA LEU A 62 25.24 3.38 3.19
C LEU A 62 26.12 3.18 4.43
N GLU A 63 27.43 2.99 4.22
CA GLU A 63 28.33 2.65 5.32
C GLU A 63 29.70 3.33 5.13
N ASN A 64 30.19 4.03 6.15
CA ASN A 64 31.54 4.61 6.18
C ASN A 64 31.90 5.49 4.96
N GLY A 65 30.94 6.25 4.42
CA GLY A 65 31.14 7.10 3.23
C GLY A 65 31.18 6.33 1.90
N MET A 66 30.76 5.07 1.91
CA MET A 66 30.60 4.23 0.73
C MET A 66 29.11 3.94 0.49
N VAL A 67 28.75 3.90 -0.78
CA VAL A 67 27.45 3.41 -1.24
C VAL A 67 27.65 2.00 -1.75
N TYR A 68 26.86 1.06 -1.27
CA TYR A 68 26.72 -0.29 -1.84
C TYR A 68 25.39 -0.33 -2.59
N ALA A 69 25.41 -0.83 -3.81
CA ALA A 69 24.24 -0.79 -4.67
C ALA A 69 24.21 -1.94 -5.68
N TYR A 70 23.00 -2.22 -6.15
CA TYR A 70 22.71 -3.00 -7.33
C TYR A 70 22.41 -2.07 -8.50
N ALA A 71 22.74 -2.52 -9.70
CA ALA A 71 22.29 -1.90 -10.93
C ALA A 71 22.06 -2.98 -11.99
N ASN A 72 20.98 -2.87 -12.75
CA ASN A 72 20.92 -3.52 -14.06
C ASN A 72 21.85 -2.79 -15.05
N ARG A 73 21.96 -3.32 -16.28
CA ARG A 73 22.84 -2.72 -17.29
C ARG A 73 22.50 -1.26 -17.60
N LYS A 74 21.22 -0.93 -17.76
CA LYS A 74 20.74 0.42 -18.12
C LYS A 74 21.11 1.41 -17.01
N GLU A 75 20.83 1.06 -15.76
CA GLU A 75 21.13 1.86 -14.56
C GLU A 75 22.64 2.04 -14.36
N PHE A 76 23.42 0.99 -14.52
CA PHE A 76 24.87 1.07 -14.37
C PHE A 76 25.52 1.98 -15.41
N GLU A 77 25.07 1.89 -16.66
CA GLU A 77 25.55 2.73 -17.76
C GLU A 77 25.28 4.22 -17.50
N THR A 78 24.23 4.57 -16.76
CA THR A 78 23.98 5.99 -16.40
C THR A 78 24.99 6.49 -15.37
N ILE A 79 25.36 5.69 -14.38
CA ILE A 79 26.17 6.16 -13.24
C ILE A 79 27.68 5.91 -13.36
N MET A 80 28.14 4.97 -14.19
CA MET A 80 29.54 4.48 -14.20
C MET A 80 30.60 5.57 -14.42
N ASN A 81 30.24 6.68 -15.09
CA ASN A 81 31.13 7.82 -15.34
C ASN A 81 30.91 9.00 -14.37
N GLN A 82 29.95 8.89 -13.47
CA GLN A 82 29.56 9.94 -12.51
C GLN A 82 30.10 9.67 -11.09
N VAL A 83 30.55 8.44 -10.82
CA VAL A 83 30.99 8.00 -9.48
C VAL A 83 32.49 7.77 -9.43
N ASN A 84 33.08 7.94 -8.24
CA ASN A 84 34.50 7.72 -8.00
C ASN A 84 34.73 6.47 -7.14
N GLY A 85 35.84 5.79 -7.38
CA GLY A 85 36.20 4.60 -6.58
C GLY A 85 35.28 3.41 -6.82
N LEU A 86 34.75 3.28 -8.04
CA LEU A 86 33.89 2.16 -8.43
C LEU A 86 34.63 0.83 -8.27
N GLU A 87 34.00 -0.11 -7.58
CA GLU A 87 34.54 -1.46 -7.35
C GLU A 87 33.42 -2.49 -7.45
N MET A 88 33.55 -3.44 -8.39
CA MET A 88 32.63 -4.57 -8.53
C MET A 88 32.89 -5.61 -7.44
N LEU A 89 31.84 -5.90 -6.68
CA LEU A 89 31.85 -6.86 -5.59
C LEU A 89 31.19 -8.17 -6.03
N THR A 90 31.36 -9.21 -5.23
CA THR A 90 30.55 -10.42 -5.35
C THR A 90 29.18 -10.13 -4.75
N ALA A 91 28.11 -10.45 -5.48
CA ALA A 91 26.75 -10.28 -4.97
C ALA A 91 26.53 -11.10 -3.68
N PRO A 92 25.81 -10.58 -2.67
CA PRO A 92 25.52 -11.27 -1.41
C PRO A 92 24.96 -12.69 -1.59
N SER A 93 24.08 -12.90 -2.56
CA SER A 93 23.49 -14.22 -2.86
C SER A 93 24.48 -15.27 -3.37
N LEU A 94 25.72 -14.87 -3.69
CA LEU A 94 26.82 -15.76 -4.13
C LEU A 94 27.86 -15.99 -3.04
N LEU A 95 27.73 -15.36 -1.86
CA LEU A 95 28.67 -15.52 -0.75
C LEU A 95 28.41 -16.80 0.05
N THR A 96 27.19 -17.32 0.00
CA THR A 96 26.73 -18.49 0.75
C THR A 96 26.04 -19.47 -0.19
N GLU A 97 26.29 -20.77 -0.01
CA GLU A 97 25.54 -21.81 -0.71
C GLU A 97 24.35 -22.24 0.16
N PRO A 98 23.09 -22.02 -0.28
CA PRO A 98 21.91 -22.36 0.49
C PRO A 98 21.71 -23.87 0.57
N VAL A 99 21.25 -24.36 1.73
CA VAL A 99 20.85 -25.75 1.90
C VAL A 99 19.41 -25.90 1.42
N MET A 100 19.21 -26.55 0.27
CA MET A 100 17.89 -26.76 -0.33
C MET A 100 17.18 -27.98 0.26
N ALA A 101 15.86 -27.88 0.46
CA ALA A 101 15.00 -28.98 0.88
C ALA A 101 14.86 -30.03 -0.23
N LYS A 102 14.94 -31.31 0.14
CA LYS A 102 14.75 -32.45 -0.80
C LYS A 102 13.31 -32.93 -0.90
N ASN A 103 12.48 -32.56 0.06
CA ASN A 103 11.06 -32.92 0.14
C ASN A 103 10.34 -31.94 1.07
N LEU A 104 9.01 -31.95 1.04
CA LEU A 104 8.19 -31.04 1.84
C LEU A 104 8.40 -31.17 3.36
N LYS A 105 8.69 -32.37 3.86
CA LYS A 105 8.95 -32.60 5.29
C LYS A 105 10.21 -31.88 5.77
N GLU A 106 11.23 -31.77 4.91
CA GLU A 106 12.43 -31.00 5.23
C GLU A 106 12.15 -29.50 5.31
N VAL A 107 11.24 -28.96 4.48
CA VAL A 107 10.86 -27.54 4.56
C VAL A 107 10.27 -27.20 5.94
N GLN A 108 9.48 -28.11 6.51
CA GLN A 108 8.90 -27.98 7.86
C GLN A 108 9.92 -28.11 9.00
N ALA A 109 11.19 -28.41 8.70
CA ALA A 109 12.27 -28.34 9.70
C ALA A 109 12.79 -26.92 9.90
N TRP A 110 12.40 -25.96 9.04
CA TRP A 110 12.70 -24.53 9.16
C TRP A 110 14.20 -24.20 9.19
N ASN A 111 15.03 -25.10 8.66
CA ASN A 111 16.49 -24.97 8.62
C ASN A 111 17.07 -25.29 7.23
N VAL A 112 16.23 -25.14 6.19
CA VAL A 112 16.52 -25.33 4.78
C VAL A 112 15.66 -24.37 3.94
N TYR A 113 16.09 -24.07 2.73
CA TYR A 113 15.32 -23.29 1.76
C TYR A 113 14.46 -24.20 0.87
N PRO A 114 13.19 -23.86 0.58
CA PRO A 114 12.37 -24.63 -0.35
C PRO A 114 12.84 -24.43 -1.80
N THR A 115 12.57 -25.42 -2.66
CA THR A 115 12.50 -25.19 -4.11
C THR A 115 11.19 -24.45 -4.42
N TYR A 116 11.04 -23.89 -5.62
CA TYR A 116 9.78 -23.22 -6.00
C TYR A 116 8.60 -24.19 -5.90
N ASP A 117 8.78 -25.41 -6.38
CA ASP A 117 7.74 -26.44 -6.34
C ASP A 117 7.42 -26.86 -4.89
N HIS A 118 8.42 -26.92 -4.01
CA HIS A 118 8.19 -27.16 -2.58
C HIS A 118 7.46 -25.99 -1.92
N TYR A 119 7.77 -24.74 -2.28
CA TYR A 119 7.04 -23.56 -1.80
C TYR A 119 5.58 -23.63 -2.21
N VAL A 120 5.27 -23.88 -3.49
CA VAL A 120 3.88 -24.01 -3.98
C VAL A 120 3.16 -25.14 -3.25
N ALA A 121 3.80 -26.32 -3.14
CA ALA A 121 3.22 -27.46 -2.44
C ALA A 121 2.98 -27.19 -0.95
N MET A 122 3.81 -26.36 -0.32
CA MET A 122 3.63 -25.95 1.07
C MET A 122 2.43 -25.03 1.23
N MET A 123 2.26 -24.04 0.36
CA MET A 123 1.07 -23.17 0.32
C MET A 123 -0.21 -24.00 0.16
N ASP A 124 -0.19 -25.01 -0.72
CA ASP A 124 -1.31 -25.95 -0.87
C ASP A 124 -1.54 -26.81 0.38
N SER A 125 -0.47 -27.24 1.05
CA SER A 125 -0.59 -28.06 2.25
C SER A 125 -1.29 -27.33 3.40
N PHE A 126 -1.06 -26.03 3.55
CA PHE A 126 -1.75 -25.21 4.57
C PHE A 126 -3.25 -25.17 4.33
N VAL A 127 -3.68 -24.90 3.09
CA VAL A 127 -5.11 -24.90 2.72
C VAL A 127 -5.73 -26.29 2.92
N ASN A 128 -5.04 -27.34 2.50
CA ASN A 128 -5.56 -28.70 2.60
C ASN A 128 -5.70 -29.18 4.06
N ALA A 129 -4.78 -28.76 4.94
CA ALA A 129 -4.81 -29.10 6.35
C ALA A 129 -5.82 -28.27 7.16
N HIS A 130 -6.07 -27.02 6.74
CA HIS A 130 -6.92 -26.06 7.45
C HIS A 130 -7.95 -25.37 6.53
N PRO A 131 -8.82 -26.10 5.82
CA PRO A 131 -9.67 -25.53 4.76
C PRO A 131 -10.74 -24.55 5.25
N THR A 132 -11.05 -24.53 6.54
CA THR A 132 -11.99 -23.55 7.14
C THR A 132 -11.28 -22.28 7.61
N LEU A 133 -9.96 -22.34 7.82
CA LEU A 133 -9.18 -21.22 8.36
C LEU A 133 -8.24 -20.59 7.33
N CYS A 134 -7.90 -21.31 6.26
CA CYS A 134 -6.89 -20.92 5.30
C CYS A 134 -7.38 -21.05 3.86
N ARG A 135 -7.18 -20.00 3.06
CA ARG A 135 -7.48 -19.98 1.63
C ARG A 135 -6.30 -19.38 0.87
N LYS A 136 -5.97 -20.00 -0.26
CA LYS A 136 -4.93 -19.52 -1.17
C LYS A 136 -5.54 -18.74 -2.33
N GLU A 137 -4.92 -17.63 -2.67
CA GLU A 137 -5.21 -16.85 -3.87
C GLU A 137 -3.96 -16.76 -4.75
N VAL A 138 -4.19 -16.79 -6.06
CA VAL A 138 -3.18 -16.49 -7.07
C VAL A 138 -3.48 -15.09 -7.57
N ILE A 139 -2.70 -14.11 -7.15
CA ILE A 139 -2.97 -12.69 -7.47
C ILE A 139 -2.41 -12.28 -8.83
N GLY A 140 -1.49 -13.08 -9.39
CA GLY A 140 -0.86 -12.79 -10.66
C GLY A 140 0.14 -13.84 -11.09
N THR A 141 0.74 -13.61 -12.25
CA THR A 141 1.81 -14.44 -12.82
C THR A 141 3.00 -13.53 -13.17
N THR A 142 4.19 -13.97 -12.81
CA THR A 142 5.45 -13.25 -13.04
C THR A 142 5.90 -13.29 -14.50
N VAL A 143 6.96 -12.55 -14.81
CA VAL A 143 7.59 -12.52 -16.15
C VAL A 143 7.89 -13.93 -16.68
N ASN A 144 8.43 -14.81 -15.84
CA ASN A 144 8.82 -16.17 -16.20
C ASN A 144 7.73 -17.23 -15.93
N GLY A 145 6.48 -16.80 -15.71
CA GLY A 145 5.33 -17.70 -15.60
C GLY A 145 5.09 -18.31 -14.22
N ARG A 146 5.72 -17.80 -13.16
CA ARG A 146 5.51 -18.27 -11.79
C ARG A 146 4.31 -17.56 -11.16
N GLN A 147 3.58 -18.26 -10.32
CA GLN A 147 2.43 -17.71 -9.59
C GLN A 147 2.88 -16.84 -8.42
N LEU A 148 2.18 -15.72 -8.22
CA LEU A 148 2.21 -14.93 -6.98
C LEU A 148 1.10 -15.43 -6.07
N LEU A 149 1.47 -15.96 -4.90
CA LEU A 149 0.57 -16.67 -3.99
C LEU A 149 0.38 -15.90 -2.69
N VAL A 150 -0.87 -15.73 -2.26
CA VAL A 150 -1.23 -15.14 -0.98
C VAL A 150 -2.12 -16.11 -0.21
N LEU A 151 -1.96 -16.20 1.11
CA LEU A 151 -2.86 -16.93 2.00
C LEU A 151 -3.69 -15.96 2.82
N LYS A 152 -5.01 -16.13 2.82
CA LYS A 152 -5.93 -15.56 3.79
C LYS A 152 -6.04 -16.52 4.97
N ILE A 153 -5.91 -16.00 6.19
CA ILE A 153 -6.10 -16.71 7.46
C ILE A 153 -7.15 -15.94 8.29
N SER A 154 -8.27 -16.57 8.58
CA SER A 154 -9.40 -16.02 9.35
C SER A 154 -10.30 -17.18 9.77
N ASP A 155 -11.04 -17.04 10.88
CA ASP A 155 -12.03 -18.03 11.32
C ASP A 155 -13.20 -18.19 10.32
N ASN A 156 -13.49 -17.16 9.51
CA ASN A 156 -14.49 -17.18 8.44
C ASN A 156 -13.89 -16.88 7.06
N VAL A 157 -12.96 -17.74 6.62
CA VAL A 157 -12.15 -17.55 5.39
C VAL A 157 -12.94 -17.32 4.07
N THR A 158 -14.24 -17.64 4.04
CA THR A 158 -15.11 -17.53 2.85
C THR A 158 -16.02 -16.31 2.85
N GLN A 159 -16.08 -15.56 3.95
CA GLN A 159 -16.95 -14.41 4.12
C GLN A 159 -16.11 -13.18 4.45
N ARG A 160 -16.68 -12.01 4.19
CA ARG A 160 -16.12 -10.74 4.63
C ARG A 160 -16.87 -10.33 5.89
N GLU A 161 -16.15 -10.07 6.95
CA GLU A 161 -16.71 -9.67 8.23
C GLU A 161 -16.34 -8.23 8.58
N SER A 162 -16.86 -7.74 9.69
CA SER A 162 -16.49 -6.43 10.24
C SER A 162 -15.15 -6.53 10.99
N GLU A 163 -14.13 -7.08 10.31
CA GLU A 163 -12.79 -7.29 10.81
C GLU A 163 -11.78 -6.45 10.02
N PRO A 164 -10.73 -5.92 10.68
CA PRO A 164 -9.64 -5.28 9.98
C PRO A 164 -8.87 -6.30 9.13
N GLU A 165 -8.47 -5.88 7.94
CA GLU A 165 -7.58 -6.65 7.08
C GLU A 165 -6.11 -6.24 7.34
N PHE A 166 -5.26 -7.24 7.57
CA PHE A 166 -3.83 -7.07 7.80
C PHE A 166 -3.03 -7.81 6.71
N LEU A 167 -1.91 -7.23 6.24
CA LEU A 167 -1.07 -7.85 5.20
C LEU A 167 0.42 -7.95 5.59
N TYR A 168 0.97 -9.16 5.56
CA TYR A 168 2.42 -9.38 5.50
C TYR A 168 2.85 -9.85 4.12
N THR A 169 3.92 -9.26 3.58
CA THR A 169 4.55 -9.76 2.35
C THR A 169 6.06 -9.85 2.46
N SER A 170 6.72 -10.69 1.69
CA SER A 170 8.18 -10.80 1.74
C SER A 170 8.82 -11.02 0.38
N THR A 171 10.13 -10.72 0.32
CA THR A 171 10.99 -11.11 -0.81
C THR A 171 10.48 -10.53 -2.11
N MET A 172 10.19 -9.22 -2.11
CA MET A 172 9.99 -8.46 -3.34
C MET A 172 11.32 -8.21 -4.07
N HIS A 173 12.42 -8.17 -3.30
CA HIS A 173 13.75 -8.43 -3.84
C HIS A 173 14.05 -9.92 -3.74
N GLY A 174 14.39 -10.53 -4.87
CA GLY A 174 14.47 -11.98 -4.97
C GLY A 174 15.57 -12.61 -4.12
N ASP A 175 16.61 -11.85 -3.75
CA ASP A 175 17.75 -12.30 -2.97
C ASP A 175 17.63 -12.06 -1.46
N GLU A 176 16.52 -11.47 -0.99
CA GLU A 176 16.24 -11.17 0.43
C GLU A 176 15.32 -12.24 1.04
N LEU A 177 15.92 -13.35 1.49
CA LEU A 177 15.22 -14.64 1.66
C LEU A 177 14.70 -14.92 3.08
N THR A 178 15.22 -14.26 4.11
CA THR A 178 14.88 -14.55 5.51
C THR A 178 13.38 -14.40 5.77
N GLY A 179 12.78 -13.30 5.28
CA GLY A 179 11.35 -13.03 5.49
C GLY A 179 10.43 -14.08 4.87
N ALA A 180 10.79 -14.68 3.72
CA ALA A 180 10.00 -15.75 3.10
C ALA A 180 9.87 -16.97 4.01
N ILE A 181 10.96 -17.35 4.69
CA ILE A 181 10.94 -18.48 5.63
C ILE A 181 10.15 -18.13 6.89
N LEU A 182 10.34 -16.92 7.43
CA LEU A 182 9.64 -16.50 8.64
C LEU A 182 8.13 -16.37 8.42
N THR A 183 7.70 -15.86 7.27
CA THR A 183 6.28 -15.72 6.93
C THR A 183 5.62 -17.07 6.63
N LEU A 184 6.31 -18.01 5.96
CA LEU A 184 5.83 -19.40 5.85
C LEU A 184 5.65 -20.05 7.23
N ARG A 185 6.59 -19.79 8.15
CA ARG A 185 6.53 -20.31 9.52
C ARG A 185 5.46 -19.63 10.36
N LEU A 186 5.18 -18.35 10.11
CA LEU A 186 4.08 -17.63 10.74
C LEU A 186 2.73 -18.23 10.34
N VAL A 187 2.54 -18.56 9.06
CA VAL A 187 1.35 -19.28 8.59
C VAL A 187 1.18 -20.61 9.35
N ASP A 188 2.22 -21.43 9.40
CA ASP A 188 2.20 -22.71 10.15
C ASP A 188 1.87 -22.48 11.62
N TYR A 189 2.49 -21.48 12.26
CA TYR A 189 2.27 -21.16 13.66
C TYR A 189 0.82 -20.74 13.94
N LEU A 190 0.26 -19.83 13.15
CA LEU A 190 -1.13 -19.37 13.30
C LEU A 190 -2.11 -20.54 13.16
N LEU A 191 -1.96 -21.34 12.10
CA LEU A 191 -2.88 -22.44 11.79
C LEU A 191 -2.80 -23.60 12.79
N THR A 192 -1.59 -23.96 13.23
CA THR A 192 -1.40 -25.08 14.16
C THR A 192 -1.71 -24.73 15.61
N ASN A 193 -1.69 -23.45 15.97
CA ASN A 193 -1.98 -22.99 17.33
C ASN A 193 -3.41 -22.44 17.50
N TYR A 194 -4.18 -22.27 16.42
CA TYR A 194 -5.59 -21.92 16.50
C TYR A 194 -6.39 -22.96 17.30
N GLY A 195 -7.26 -22.49 18.20
CA GLY A 195 -8.05 -23.32 19.10
C GLY A 195 -7.29 -23.91 20.29
N THR A 196 -5.96 -23.70 20.38
CA THR A 196 -5.13 -24.20 21.49
C THR A 196 -4.38 -23.10 22.22
N ASN A 197 -3.80 -22.14 21.49
CA ASN A 197 -3.24 -20.92 22.04
C ASN A 197 -4.32 -19.82 22.03
N PRO A 198 -4.77 -19.31 23.20
CA PRO A 198 -5.81 -18.29 23.28
C PRO A 198 -5.46 -16.99 22.56
N GLU A 199 -4.17 -16.60 22.55
CA GLU A 199 -3.70 -15.39 21.90
C GLU A 199 -3.81 -15.49 20.37
N VAL A 200 -3.36 -16.62 19.80
CA VAL A 200 -3.49 -16.89 18.35
C VAL A 200 -4.95 -17.04 17.96
N THR A 201 -5.76 -17.71 18.79
CA THR A 201 -7.19 -17.89 18.53
C THR A 201 -7.90 -16.54 18.47
N ALA A 202 -7.71 -15.69 19.49
CA ALA A 202 -8.29 -14.36 19.51
C ALA A 202 -7.84 -13.48 18.33
N LEU A 203 -6.58 -13.63 17.89
CA LEU A 203 -6.05 -12.88 16.75
C LEU A 203 -6.70 -13.31 15.42
N VAL A 204 -6.89 -14.61 15.20
CA VAL A 204 -7.52 -15.15 13.99
C VAL A 204 -9.04 -14.93 13.98
N ASP A 205 -9.68 -14.86 15.16
CA ASP A 205 -11.12 -14.58 15.34
C ASP A 205 -11.47 -13.07 15.29
N SER A 206 -10.47 -12.19 15.10
CA SER A 206 -10.71 -10.74 15.11
C SER A 206 -10.01 -10.01 13.97
N THR A 207 -9.32 -10.72 13.08
CA THR A 207 -8.48 -10.12 12.05
C THR A 207 -8.41 -11.02 10.84
N GLU A 208 -8.61 -10.42 9.68
CA GLU A 208 -8.38 -11.08 8.41
C GLU A 208 -6.90 -10.94 8.03
N ILE A 209 -6.10 -11.99 8.27
CA ILE A 209 -4.64 -11.97 8.12
C ILE A 209 -4.26 -12.50 6.74
N TRP A 210 -3.61 -11.66 5.95
CA TRP A 210 -3.11 -12.01 4.62
C TRP A 210 -1.59 -12.13 4.63
N ILE A 211 -1.05 -13.22 4.08
CA ILE A 211 0.40 -13.48 4.06
C ILE A 211 0.85 -13.90 2.67
N ASN A 212 1.79 -13.14 2.10
CA ASN A 212 2.55 -13.49 0.90
C ASN A 212 4.03 -13.74 1.26
N PRO A 213 4.49 -15.00 1.26
CA PRO A 213 5.89 -15.25 1.56
C PRO A 213 6.87 -14.89 0.44
N LEU A 214 6.40 -14.72 -0.80
CA LEU A 214 7.28 -14.57 -1.95
C LEU A 214 6.65 -13.69 -3.02
N ALA A 215 7.04 -12.41 -3.05
CA ALA A 215 6.54 -11.41 -3.99
C ALA A 215 7.34 -11.36 -5.30
N ASN A 216 8.56 -11.91 -5.34
CA ASN A 216 9.39 -12.00 -6.54
C ASN A 216 10.02 -13.40 -6.71
N PRO A 217 9.21 -14.43 -7.04
CA PRO A 217 9.72 -15.77 -7.26
C PRO A 217 10.67 -15.85 -8.46
N ASP A 218 10.65 -14.89 -9.37
CA ASP A 218 11.56 -14.84 -10.52
C ASP A 218 12.98 -14.48 -10.14
N GLY A 219 13.15 -13.47 -9.28
CA GLY A 219 14.45 -13.12 -8.72
C GLY A 219 14.99 -14.22 -7.80
N THR A 220 14.13 -14.80 -6.96
CA THR A 220 14.52 -15.86 -6.01
C THR A 220 14.97 -17.14 -6.70
N TYR A 221 14.25 -17.60 -7.71
CA TYR A 221 14.57 -18.81 -8.47
C TYR A 221 15.17 -18.48 -9.84
N PHE A 222 16.08 -17.51 -9.87
CA PHE A 222 16.70 -16.98 -11.09
C PHE A 222 17.36 -18.07 -11.95
N LEU A 223 18.09 -18.99 -11.31
CA LEU A 223 18.76 -20.12 -11.99
C LEU A 223 17.84 -21.33 -12.23
N GLY A 224 16.56 -21.21 -11.91
CA GLY A 224 15.55 -22.26 -12.07
C GLY A 224 14.93 -22.71 -10.74
N ASN A 225 13.83 -23.45 -10.82
CA ASN A 225 12.98 -23.77 -9.67
C ASN A 225 13.66 -24.57 -8.54
N ASN A 226 14.81 -25.19 -8.79
CA ASN A 226 15.45 -26.13 -7.86
C ASN A 226 16.41 -25.48 -6.85
N THR A 227 16.70 -24.18 -6.97
CA THR A 227 17.69 -23.52 -6.11
C THR A 227 17.39 -22.04 -5.92
N VAL A 228 17.67 -21.53 -4.73
CA VAL A 228 17.75 -20.08 -4.45
C VAL A 228 19.20 -19.57 -4.54
N SER A 229 20.17 -20.45 -4.82
CA SER A 229 21.57 -20.06 -5.03
C SER A 229 21.67 -19.14 -6.24
N GLY A 230 22.38 -18.04 -6.08
CA GLY A 230 22.54 -17.03 -7.13
C GLY A 230 21.28 -16.23 -7.43
N ALA A 231 20.29 -16.20 -6.52
CA ALA A 231 19.15 -15.28 -6.59
C ALA A 231 19.59 -13.84 -6.93
N ILE A 232 18.72 -13.12 -7.62
CA ILE A 232 18.93 -11.72 -8.00
C ILE A 232 17.95 -10.82 -7.26
N ARG A 233 18.30 -9.54 -7.08
CA ARG A 233 17.42 -8.55 -6.46
C ARG A 233 16.20 -8.27 -7.33
N TYR A 234 16.43 -8.01 -8.61
CA TYR A 234 15.42 -7.58 -9.57
C TYR A 234 14.43 -8.69 -9.95
N ASN A 235 13.34 -8.35 -10.64
CA ASN A 235 12.41 -9.34 -11.21
C ASN A 235 12.96 -9.99 -12.50
N GLY A 236 12.15 -10.79 -13.19
CA GLY A 236 12.54 -11.47 -14.44
C GLY A 236 12.92 -10.56 -15.62
N ASN A 237 12.59 -9.26 -15.56
CA ASN A 237 12.98 -8.25 -16.55
C ASN A 237 14.12 -7.34 -16.05
N TYR A 238 14.73 -7.65 -14.91
CA TYR A 238 15.74 -6.83 -14.25
C TYR A 238 15.24 -5.44 -13.81
N VAL A 239 13.97 -5.34 -13.36
CA VAL A 239 13.38 -4.13 -12.78
C VAL A 239 13.18 -4.28 -11.26
N ASP A 240 13.52 -3.23 -10.51
CA ASP A 240 13.42 -3.22 -9.06
C ASP A 240 11.96 -2.95 -8.69
N LEU A 241 11.28 -3.97 -8.17
CA LEU A 241 9.86 -3.88 -7.84
C LEU A 241 9.57 -2.80 -6.80
N ASN A 242 10.53 -2.47 -5.92
CA ASN A 242 10.38 -1.42 -4.91
C ASN A 242 10.79 -0.03 -5.43
N ARG A 243 10.86 0.14 -6.74
CA ARG A 243 10.96 1.44 -7.44
C ARG A 243 9.88 1.61 -8.51
N ASN A 244 9.02 0.61 -8.67
CA ASN A 244 8.13 0.49 -9.83
C ASN A 244 6.67 0.86 -9.51
N PHE A 245 6.31 1.14 -8.26
CA PHE A 245 4.96 1.62 -7.91
C PHE A 245 4.77 3.09 -8.29
N PRO A 246 3.51 3.57 -8.44
CA PRO A 246 3.21 5.00 -8.53
C PRO A 246 3.80 5.76 -7.35
N ASP A 247 4.46 6.88 -7.63
CA ASP A 247 5.08 7.73 -6.61
C ASP A 247 4.18 8.92 -6.27
N THR A 248 4.18 9.32 -5.01
CA THR A 248 3.33 10.41 -4.50
C THR A 248 3.67 11.77 -5.09
N GLN A 249 4.91 11.98 -5.55
CA GLN A 249 5.36 13.24 -6.15
C GLN A 249 5.72 13.11 -7.64
N ASN A 250 6.34 11.99 -8.03
CA ASN A 250 6.80 11.75 -9.39
C ASN A 250 5.74 11.08 -10.29
N GLY A 251 4.62 10.62 -9.73
CA GLY A 251 3.53 9.99 -10.46
C GLY A 251 3.86 8.59 -10.98
N ASP A 252 3.27 8.21 -12.10
CA ASP A 252 3.44 6.88 -12.69
C ASP A 252 4.85 6.69 -13.26
N HIS A 253 5.39 5.48 -13.12
CA HIS A 253 6.69 5.06 -13.65
C HIS A 253 7.87 5.94 -13.19
N PRO A 254 8.07 6.14 -11.87
CA PRO A 254 9.13 7.01 -11.35
C PRO A 254 10.55 6.50 -11.68
N ASP A 255 10.71 5.19 -11.88
CA ASP A 255 11.94 4.53 -12.35
C ASP A 255 12.15 4.60 -13.88
N GLY A 256 11.18 5.14 -14.61
CA GLY A 256 11.18 5.22 -16.07
C GLY A 256 11.02 3.86 -16.77
N ASN A 257 10.50 2.84 -16.07
CA ASN A 257 10.16 1.54 -16.65
C ASN A 257 8.64 1.34 -16.65
N ALA A 258 8.15 0.49 -17.56
CA ALA A 258 6.76 0.05 -17.50
C ALA A 258 6.50 -0.72 -16.19
N TRP A 259 5.24 -0.70 -15.73
CA TRP A 259 4.85 -1.52 -14.59
C TRP A 259 5.08 -3.01 -14.90
N GLN A 260 5.72 -3.68 -13.96
CA GLN A 260 6.00 -5.10 -14.07
C GLN A 260 4.75 -5.94 -13.78
N PRO A 261 4.67 -7.18 -14.29
CA PRO A 261 3.54 -8.08 -13.99
C PRO A 261 3.32 -8.24 -12.49
N GLU A 262 4.39 -8.30 -11.71
CA GLU A 262 4.31 -8.39 -10.25
C GLU A 262 3.72 -7.13 -9.63
N THR A 263 4.18 -5.95 -10.05
CA THR A 263 3.67 -4.66 -9.57
C THR A 263 2.20 -4.46 -9.93
N MET A 264 1.79 -4.79 -11.16
CA MET A 264 0.38 -4.71 -11.59
C MET A 264 -0.50 -5.66 -10.76
N ALA A 265 -0.06 -6.90 -10.54
CA ALA A 265 -0.79 -7.86 -9.72
C ALA A 265 -0.99 -7.34 -8.28
N TRP A 266 0.03 -6.70 -7.70
CA TRP A 266 -0.08 -6.08 -6.38
C TRP A 266 -1.01 -4.86 -6.39
N MET A 267 -0.90 -3.95 -7.35
CA MET A 267 -1.82 -2.81 -7.44
C MET A 267 -3.28 -3.24 -7.59
N ASP A 268 -3.53 -4.25 -8.43
CA ASP A 268 -4.86 -4.82 -8.63
C ASP A 268 -5.38 -5.47 -7.35
N PHE A 269 -4.53 -6.24 -6.64
CA PHE A 269 -4.88 -6.87 -5.37
C PHE A 269 -5.16 -5.84 -4.28
N LEU A 270 -4.26 -4.90 -4.04
CA LEU A 270 -4.41 -3.85 -3.02
C LEU A 270 -5.68 -3.00 -3.27
N SER A 271 -6.03 -2.73 -4.55
CA SER A 271 -7.26 -1.99 -4.90
C SER A 271 -8.57 -2.71 -4.59
N GLN A 272 -8.54 -4.04 -4.40
CA GLN A 272 -9.71 -4.86 -4.08
C GLN A 272 -9.91 -5.04 -2.58
N HIS A 273 -8.95 -4.59 -1.78
CA HIS A 273 -8.89 -4.77 -0.34
C HIS A 273 -8.87 -3.41 0.37
N THR A 274 -9.11 -3.42 1.68
CA THR A 274 -8.91 -2.25 2.53
C THR A 274 -8.00 -2.66 3.67
N PHE A 275 -6.73 -2.86 3.34
CA PHE A 275 -5.72 -3.19 4.33
C PHE A 275 -5.51 -2.01 5.27
N VAL A 276 -5.81 -2.26 6.55
CA VAL A 276 -5.68 -1.25 7.60
C VAL A 276 -4.21 -1.07 7.97
N MET A 277 -3.47 -2.17 7.98
CA MET A 277 -2.06 -2.22 8.34
C MET A 277 -1.35 -3.30 7.55
N SER A 278 -0.10 -3.05 7.18
CA SER A 278 0.71 -4.01 6.46
C SER A 278 2.20 -3.88 6.78
N ALA A 279 2.98 -4.89 6.42
CA ALA A 279 4.42 -4.74 6.31
C ALA A 279 5.01 -5.59 5.19
N ASN A 280 6.11 -5.10 4.62
CA ASN A 280 6.93 -5.82 3.65
C ASN A 280 8.30 -6.16 4.25
N PHE A 281 8.76 -7.40 4.08
CA PHE A 281 10.05 -7.86 4.61
C PHE A 281 11.15 -7.76 3.55
N HIS A 282 12.28 -7.22 4.00
CA HIS A 282 13.51 -7.01 3.27
C HIS A 282 14.72 -7.61 4.03
N GLY A 283 15.89 -7.57 3.40
CA GLY A 283 17.15 -7.92 4.03
C GLY A 283 18.31 -7.09 3.48
N GLY A 284 19.38 -7.00 4.26
CA GLY A 284 20.54 -6.14 4.03
C GLY A 284 20.84 -5.22 5.22
N ALA A 285 19.87 -5.06 6.12
CA ALA A 285 19.99 -4.37 7.40
C ALA A 285 19.11 -5.06 8.46
N GLU A 286 19.16 -4.56 9.70
CA GLU A 286 18.32 -5.01 10.82
C GLU A 286 17.59 -3.82 11.47
N VAL A 287 16.54 -3.33 10.80
CA VAL A 287 15.82 -2.09 11.15
C VAL A 287 14.36 -2.11 10.68
N MET A 288 13.45 -1.53 11.47
CA MET A 288 12.10 -1.16 11.06
C MET A 288 12.13 0.20 10.36
N ASN A 289 11.90 0.23 9.06
CA ASN A 289 11.83 1.43 8.24
C ASN A 289 10.37 1.86 8.06
N TYR A 290 10.01 3.05 8.54
CA TYR A 290 8.63 3.55 8.50
C TYR A 290 8.47 4.80 7.61
N PRO A 291 7.25 5.09 7.14
CA PRO A 291 6.98 6.22 6.26
C PRO A 291 7.41 7.57 6.80
N TRP A 292 7.73 8.52 5.93
CA TRP A 292 7.76 8.36 4.47
C TRP A 292 9.15 7.96 3.98
N ASP A 293 9.20 7.17 2.91
CA ASP A 293 10.42 6.99 2.14
C ASP A 293 10.68 8.21 1.22
N LYS A 294 9.60 8.79 0.69
CA LYS A 294 9.65 9.88 -0.30
C LYS A 294 9.65 11.27 0.32
N PHE A 295 8.73 11.52 1.25
CA PHE A 295 8.56 12.85 1.82
C PHE A 295 9.60 13.16 2.89
N THR A 296 10.08 14.41 2.92
CA THR A 296 10.92 14.91 4.02
C THR A 296 10.12 15.35 5.22
N GLN A 297 8.85 15.71 5.00
CA GLN A 297 7.89 15.95 6.05
C GLN A 297 7.48 14.59 6.63
N LEU A 298 7.35 14.50 7.95
CA LEU A 298 6.92 13.29 8.63
C LEU A 298 5.44 13.01 8.38
N HIS A 299 5.06 11.73 8.43
CA HIS A 299 3.66 11.33 8.34
C HIS A 299 2.84 11.92 9.50
N ALA A 300 1.54 12.20 9.31
CA ALA A 300 0.66 12.71 10.38
C ALA A 300 0.71 11.82 11.64
N ASP A 301 0.71 10.50 11.42
CA ASP A 301 0.82 9.45 12.43
C ASP A 301 2.26 8.99 12.75
N ASP A 302 3.26 9.85 12.59
CA ASP A 302 4.68 9.52 12.87
C ASP A 302 4.89 8.91 14.27
N ASP A 303 4.28 9.50 15.30
CA ASP A 303 4.35 8.98 16.68
C ASP A 303 3.79 7.55 16.81
N TRP A 304 2.75 7.21 16.03
CA TRP A 304 2.18 5.86 16.01
C TRP A 304 3.11 4.89 15.26
N PHE A 305 3.68 5.30 14.13
CA PHE A 305 4.68 4.49 13.40
C PHE A 305 5.90 4.18 14.27
N GLN A 306 6.39 5.18 15.03
CA GLN A 306 7.46 4.99 15.99
C GLN A 306 7.05 4.03 17.12
N LEU A 307 5.85 4.18 17.69
CA LEU A 307 5.35 3.30 18.76
C LEU A 307 5.37 1.82 18.33
N VAL A 308 4.76 1.50 17.19
CA VAL A 308 4.64 0.09 16.74
C VAL A 308 5.98 -0.47 16.28
N SER A 309 6.85 0.37 15.71
CA SER A 309 8.23 -0.02 15.37
C SER A 309 9.06 -0.30 16.61
N ARG A 310 8.93 0.52 17.66
CA ARG A 310 9.58 0.29 18.95
C ARG A 310 9.08 -0.98 19.61
N GLU A 311 7.78 -1.20 19.67
CA GLU A 311 7.22 -2.42 20.25
C GLU A 311 7.80 -3.68 19.59
N PHE A 312 7.88 -3.68 18.25
CA PHE A 312 8.44 -4.78 17.48
C PHE A 312 9.90 -5.08 17.88
N VAL A 313 10.74 -4.04 17.88
CA VAL A 313 12.17 -4.13 18.14
C VAL A 313 12.47 -4.41 19.61
N ASP A 314 11.79 -3.73 20.53
CA ASP A 314 11.97 -3.92 21.97
C ASP A 314 11.57 -5.34 22.39
N THR A 315 10.51 -5.89 21.79
CA THR A 315 10.16 -7.30 21.99
C THR A 315 11.30 -8.21 21.55
N ILE A 316 11.94 -7.95 20.40
CA ILE A 316 13.11 -8.72 19.96
C ILE A 316 14.26 -8.60 20.96
N HIS A 317 14.59 -7.39 21.40
CA HIS A 317 15.69 -7.13 22.34
C HIS A 317 15.49 -7.84 23.70
N VAL A 318 14.25 -8.04 24.13
CA VAL A 318 13.95 -8.83 25.33
C VAL A 318 14.29 -10.32 25.14
N PHE A 319 14.03 -10.87 23.95
CA PHE A 319 14.19 -12.30 23.65
C PHE A 319 15.47 -12.63 22.87
N ASN A 320 16.31 -11.64 22.59
CA ASN A 320 17.58 -11.76 21.91
C ASN A 320 18.70 -11.13 22.75
N SER A 321 19.74 -11.91 23.07
CA SER A 321 20.90 -11.45 23.85
C SER A 321 22.12 -11.09 23.00
N THR A 322 22.00 -11.08 21.67
CA THR A 322 23.11 -11.04 20.72
C THR A 322 23.29 -9.69 20.00
N GLY A 323 22.45 -8.69 20.27
CA GLY A 323 22.52 -7.39 19.58
C GLY A 323 21.91 -7.41 18.17
N TYR A 324 20.80 -8.12 18.00
CA TYR A 324 20.01 -8.18 16.77
C TYR A 324 19.00 -7.02 16.71
N MET A 325 18.71 -6.49 15.51
CA MET A 325 17.81 -5.33 15.30
C MET A 325 18.29 -4.07 16.02
N THR A 326 19.58 -3.74 15.91
CA THR A 326 20.19 -2.56 16.56
C THR A 326 20.70 -1.50 15.57
N ASP A 327 20.48 -1.67 14.28
CA ASP A 327 20.97 -0.73 13.28
C ASP A 327 20.32 0.65 13.41
N LEU A 328 21.00 1.69 12.93
CA LEU A 328 20.53 3.09 12.93
C LEU A 328 20.09 3.56 14.33
N GLU A 329 18.83 3.96 14.52
CA GLU A 329 18.31 4.48 15.79
C GLU A 329 17.83 3.34 16.70
N ASN A 330 18.75 2.41 16.99
CA ASN A 330 18.49 1.21 17.79
C ASN A 330 17.33 0.35 17.22
N GLY A 331 17.36 0.12 15.90
CA GLY A 331 16.45 -0.78 15.20
C GLY A 331 15.22 -0.12 14.56
N ILE A 332 15.09 1.21 14.58
CA ILE A 332 14.04 1.91 13.80
C ILE A 332 14.63 3.04 12.96
N THR A 333 13.95 3.43 11.87
CA THR A 333 14.32 4.60 11.07
C THR A 333 13.14 5.13 10.24
N ASN A 334 13.08 6.45 10.03
CA ASN A 334 12.26 7.02 8.96
C ASN A 334 12.97 6.78 7.62
N GLY A 335 12.22 6.35 6.60
CA GLY A 335 12.80 5.98 5.30
C GLY A 335 13.58 7.09 4.63
N ASN A 336 12.99 8.27 4.46
CA ASN A 336 13.67 9.41 3.83
C ASN A 336 14.93 9.82 4.60
N ALA A 337 14.90 9.77 5.93
CA ALA A 337 16.04 10.08 6.78
C ALA A 337 17.20 9.10 6.59
N TRP A 338 16.90 7.82 6.33
CA TRP A 338 17.89 6.83 5.93
C TRP A 338 18.41 7.11 4.51
N TYR A 339 17.54 7.04 3.51
CA TYR A 339 17.74 7.51 2.13
C TYR A 339 16.41 7.59 1.36
N GLU A 340 16.27 8.57 0.47
CA GLU A 340 15.03 8.76 -0.31
C GLU A 340 14.80 7.63 -1.32
N ILE A 341 13.57 7.11 -1.37
CA ILE A 341 13.11 6.13 -2.35
C ILE A 341 11.94 6.74 -3.13
N ASP A 342 11.98 6.56 -4.45
CA ASP A 342 10.87 6.91 -5.35
C ASP A 342 10.19 5.60 -5.78
N GLY A 343 8.85 5.56 -5.76
CA GLY A 343 8.07 4.41 -6.25
C GLY A 343 8.12 3.14 -5.38
N GLY A 344 8.35 3.30 -4.08
CA GLY A 344 8.29 2.21 -3.11
C GLY A 344 6.86 1.80 -2.76
N ARG A 345 6.65 0.51 -2.43
CA ARG A 345 5.31 0.02 -2.08
C ARG A 345 4.78 0.58 -0.77
N GLN A 346 5.68 0.79 0.20
CA GLN A 346 5.33 1.31 1.53
C GLN A 346 4.57 2.65 1.45
N ASP A 347 5.13 3.60 0.71
CA ASP A 347 4.52 4.91 0.51
C ASP A 347 3.29 4.82 -0.42
N TYR A 348 3.29 3.91 -1.39
CA TYR A 348 2.13 3.66 -2.24
C TYR A 348 0.90 3.22 -1.43
N GLU A 349 1.05 2.23 -0.56
CA GLU A 349 -0.03 1.73 0.29
C GLU A 349 -0.50 2.80 1.28
N THR A 350 0.46 3.48 1.91
CA THR A 350 0.16 4.49 2.93
C THR A 350 -0.56 5.72 2.33
N TYR A 351 -0.15 6.17 1.14
CA TYR A 351 -0.72 7.38 0.52
C TYR A 351 -1.98 7.11 -0.31
N PHE A 352 -1.97 6.10 -1.20
CA PHE A 352 -3.05 5.89 -2.16
C PHE A 352 -4.17 5.00 -1.63
N HIS A 353 -3.87 4.09 -0.70
CA HIS A 353 -4.85 3.17 -0.11
C HIS A 353 -5.21 3.52 1.34
N HIS A 354 -4.58 4.57 1.90
CA HIS A 354 -4.80 5.03 3.27
C HIS A 354 -4.45 3.99 4.35
N GLY A 355 -3.72 2.93 3.98
CA GLY A 355 -3.23 1.92 4.89
C GLY A 355 -2.05 2.42 5.72
N ARG A 356 -1.48 1.55 6.56
CA ARG A 356 -0.25 1.85 7.30
C ARG A 356 0.75 0.74 7.05
N GLU A 357 1.65 0.98 6.10
CA GLU A 357 2.71 0.03 5.75
C GLU A 357 4.06 0.41 6.36
N ILE A 358 4.81 -0.59 6.83
CA ILE A 358 6.22 -0.48 7.23
C ILE A 358 7.07 -1.47 6.45
N THR A 359 8.33 -1.13 6.24
CA THR A 359 9.36 -2.01 5.68
C THR A 359 10.19 -2.61 6.82
N ILE A 360 10.31 -3.93 6.87
CA ILE A 360 11.04 -4.65 7.92
C ILE A 360 12.32 -5.23 7.31
N GLU A 361 13.45 -4.58 7.55
CA GLU A 361 14.78 -5.14 7.25
C GLU A 361 15.13 -6.15 8.36
N ILE A 362 14.98 -7.44 8.07
CA ILE A 362 14.96 -8.48 9.11
C ILE A 362 16.32 -9.16 9.34
N SER A 363 17.30 -8.96 8.46
CA SER A 363 18.59 -9.64 8.54
C SER A 363 19.66 -8.91 7.73
N ASN A 364 20.85 -8.76 8.33
CA ASN A 364 22.03 -8.23 7.64
C ASN A 364 22.47 -9.11 6.45
N ASP A 365 22.49 -10.42 6.65
CA ASP A 365 22.72 -11.37 5.56
C ASP A 365 21.43 -11.57 4.79
N LYS A 366 21.44 -11.27 3.48
CA LYS A 366 20.27 -11.46 2.60
C LYS A 366 19.91 -12.94 2.37
N ASN A 367 20.93 -13.79 2.40
CA ASN A 367 20.83 -15.24 2.28
C ASN A 367 21.62 -15.92 3.42
N PRO A 368 21.11 -15.89 4.66
CA PRO A 368 21.83 -16.43 5.80
C PRO A 368 21.97 -17.96 5.69
N PRO A 369 23.01 -18.55 6.31
CA PRO A 369 23.12 -20.00 6.45
C PRO A 369 21.84 -20.61 7.02
N ALA A 370 21.34 -21.68 6.39
CA ALA A 370 20.03 -22.22 6.71
C ALA A 370 19.87 -22.71 8.17
N ASN A 371 20.96 -23.05 8.85
CA ASN A 371 20.96 -23.41 10.27
C ASN A 371 20.68 -22.24 11.23
N GLN A 372 20.72 -20.98 10.76
CA GLN A 372 20.38 -19.78 11.53
C GLN A 372 18.90 -19.40 11.43
N LEU A 373 18.17 -19.92 10.43
CA LEU A 373 16.74 -19.63 10.24
C LEU A 373 15.87 -19.93 11.48
N PRO A 374 16.12 -21.00 12.25
CA PRO A 374 15.40 -21.23 13.51
C PRO A 374 15.62 -20.13 14.56
N ASP A 375 16.81 -19.53 14.60
CA ASP A 375 17.14 -18.46 15.54
C ASP A 375 16.40 -17.17 15.18
N PHE A 376 16.41 -16.79 13.90
CA PHE A 376 15.60 -15.67 13.40
C PHE A 376 14.13 -15.82 13.79
N TRP A 377 13.54 -17.02 13.65
CA TRP A 377 12.18 -17.24 14.13
C TRP A 377 12.03 -17.05 15.63
N ASN A 378 12.92 -17.67 16.43
CA ASN A 378 12.83 -17.64 17.89
C ASN A 378 12.93 -16.21 18.45
N TRP A 379 13.67 -15.33 17.77
CA TRP A 379 13.77 -13.92 18.10
C TRP A 379 12.52 -13.13 17.66
N ASN A 380 11.99 -13.40 16.47
CA ASN A 380 10.99 -12.52 15.85
C ASN A 380 9.52 -12.90 16.10
N TYR A 381 9.19 -14.17 16.34
CA TYR A 381 7.79 -14.61 16.22
C TYR A 381 6.82 -13.87 17.16
N ARG A 382 7.29 -13.45 18.34
CA ARG A 382 6.49 -12.66 19.29
C ARG A 382 6.20 -11.28 18.74
N SER A 383 7.19 -10.63 18.13
CA SER A 383 7.04 -9.33 17.47
C SER A 383 6.14 -9.41 16.26
N LEU A 384 6.25 -10.48 15.46
CA LEU A 384 5.34 -10.73 14.34
C LEU A 384 3.88 -10.83 14.81
N ILE A 385 3.62 -11.57 15.89
CA ILE A 385 2.27 -11.69 16.46
C ILE A 385 1.80 -10.36 17.07
N ASN A 386 2.65 -9.66 17.82
CA ASN A 386 2.30 -8.37 18.43
C ASN A 386 1.99 -7.30 17.36
N TYR A 387 2.72 -7.29 16.26
CA TYR A 387 2.50 -6.32 15.19
C TYR A 387 1.18 -6.55 14.46
N VAL A 388 0.74 -7.81 14.27
CA VAL A 388 -0.61 -8.07 13.76
C VAL A 388 -1.66 -7.55 14.75
N LYS A 389 -1.46 -7.68 16.07
CA LYS A 389 -2.42 -7.15 17.06
C LYS A 389 -2.61 -5.64 16.96
N GLN A 390 -1.60 -4.89 16.51
CA GLN A 390 -1.69 -3.43 16.38
C GLN A 390 -2.85 -2.97 15.50
N VAL A 391 -3.26 -3.79 14.52
CA VAL A 391 -4.42 -3.50 13.67
C VAL A 391 -5.74 -3.42 14.46
N ASN A 392 -5.79 -4.02 15.64
CA ASN A 392 -6.96 -4.05 16.51
C ASN A 392 -7.05 -2.88 17.50
N TYR A 393 -6.05 -1.98 17.54
CA TYR A 393 -6.02 -0.83 18.44
C TYR A 393 -6.41 0.47 17.73
N GLY A 394 -6.53 1.55 18.51
CA GLY A 394 -6.96 2.86 17.99
C GLY A 394 -8.48 3.01 18.00
N ILE A 395 -9.03 3.75 17.04
CA ILE A 395 -10.48 4.04 16.99
C ILE A 395 -11.16 3.14 15.96
N HIS A 396 -12.15 2.39 16.41
CA HIS A 396 -12.89 1.41 15.61
C HIS A 396 -14.37 1.75 15.65
N GLY A 397 -15.12 1.42 14.61
CA GLY A 397 -16.58 1.54 14.66
C GLY A 397 -17.23 1.34 13.31
N ILE A 398 -18.55 1.51 13.29
CA ILE A 398 -19.35 1.48 12.05
C ILE A 398 -20.00 2.84 11.77
N VAL A 399 -20.08 3.21 10.49
CA VAL A 399 -20.83 4.38 10.02
C VAL A 399 -22.11 3.93 9.34
N THR A 400 -23.25 4.43 9.79
CA THR A 400 -24.58 4.02 9.30
C THR A 400 -25.50 5.22 9.04
N ASP A 401 -26.50 5.01 8.20
CA ASP A 401 -27.61 5.95 8.02
C ASP A 401 -28.48 5.98 9.29
N SER A 402 -28.75 7.17 9.82
CA SER A 402 -29.46 7.33 11.10
C SER A 402 -30.92 6.86 11.09
N VAL A 403 -31.52 6.68 9.93
CA VAL A 403 -32.94 6.32 9.76
C VAL A 403 -33.09 4.85 9.40
N THR A 404 -32.34 4.40 8.39
CA THR A 404 -32.43 3.03 7.86
C THR A 404 -31.54 2.05 8.62
N GLY A 405 -30.47 2.53 9.25
CA GLY A 405 -29.44 1.69 9.85
C GLY A 405 -28.49 1.05 8.82
N GLU A 406 -28.66 1.34 7.53
CA GLU A 406 -27.83 0.78 6.48
C GLU A 406 -26.38 1.31 6.59
N PRO A 407 -25.37 0.46 6.37
CA PRO A 407 -23.98 0.88 6.38
C PRO A 407 -23.61 1.89 5.31
N LEU A 408 -22.70 2.80 5.64
CA LEU A 408 -22.24 3.87 4.75
C LEU A 408 -20.74 3.79 4.53
N ARG A 409 -20.32 4.01 3.27
CA ARG A 409 -18.96 4.47 2.98
C ARG A 409 -18.87 5.95 3.34
N ALA A 410 -18.00 6.29 4.27
CA ALA A 410 -17.81 7.62 4.81
C ALA A 410 -16.33 7.96 4.85
N TYR A 411 -16.02 9.23 4.60
CA TYR A 411 -14.72 9.85 4.85
C TYR A 411 -14.61 10.19 6.34
N ILE A 412 -13.51 9.77 6.97
CA ILE A 412 -13.19 10.03 8.38
C ILE A 412 -11.85 10.76 8.48
N GLU A 413 -11.86 11.94 9.09
CA GLU A 413 -10.68 12.81 9.27
C GLU A 413 -10.52 13.20 10.73
N VAL A 414 -9.30 13.07 11.24
CA VAL A 414 -8.86 13.61 12.52
C VAL A 414 -8.47 15.08 12.31
N LEU A 415 -9.31 15.98 12.83
CA LEU A 415 -9.17 17.42 12.61
C LEU A 415 -7.88 17.95 13.22
N GLN A 416 -7.17 18.78 12.45
CA GLN A 416 -5.88 19.40 12.83
C GLN A 416 -4.72 18.39 12.99
N HIS A 417 -4.92 17.16 12.54
CA HIS A 417 -3.92 16.09 12.55
C HIS A 417 -3.68 15.58 11.14
N ASP A 418 -4.75 15.19 10.44
CA ASP A 418 -4.62 14.55 9.14
C ASP A 418 -4.09 15.49 8.05
N ILE A 419 -3.09 14.99 7.32
CA ILE A 419 -2.41 15.62 6.19
C ILE A 419 -1.90 14.52 5.24
N ASP A 420 -1.55 14.88 4.02
CA ASP A 420 -0.85 14.00 3.08
C ASP A 420 -1.47 12.59 2.94
N SER A 421 -2.80 12.56 2.82
CA SER A 421 -3.59 11.34 2.64
C SER A 421 -3.75 10.43 3.87
N SER A 422 -3.47 10.94 5.09
CA SER A 422 -3.58 10.15 6.33
C SER A 422 -5.02 9.89 6.81
N GLN A 423 -6.03 10.55 6.23
CA GLN A 423 -7.44 10.25 6.51
C GLN A 423 -7.80 8.80 6.14
N ILE A 424 -8.94 8.30 6.63
CA ILE A 424 -9.42 6.94 6.30
C ILE A 424 -10.86 6.96 5.79
N TYR A 425 -11.34 5.80 5.36
CA TYR A 425 -12.72 5.60 4.94
C TYR A 425 -13.33 4.41 5.66
N SER A 426 -14.62 4.48 5.95
CA SER A 426 -15.38 3.28 6.30
C SER A 426 -15.63 2.44 5.05
N ASP A 427 -15.68 1.13 5.23
CA ASP A 427 -15.78 0.19 4.14
C ASP A 427 -17.11 -0.55 4.07
N LEU A 428 -17.54 -0.91 2.86
CA LEU A 428 -18.77 -1.65 2.61
C LEU A 428 -18.46 -3.16 2.48
N PRO A 429 -19.41 -4.04 2.83
CA PRO A 429 -20.82 -3.76 3.10
C PRO A 429 -21.15 -3.41 4.56
N HIS A 430 -20.19 -3.44 5.49
CA HIS A 430 -20.48 -3.36 6.93
C HIS A 430 -20.42 -1.95 7.52
N GLY A 431 -19.83 -0.99 6.80
CA GLY A 431 -19.64 0.39 7.23
C GLY A 431 -18.54 0.53 8.28
N ASN A 432 -17.73 -0.51 8.49
CA ASN A 432 -16.66 -0.56 9.49
C ASN A 432 -15.48 0.33 9.08
N TYR A 433 -14.82 0.93 10.07
CA TYR A 433 -13.60 1.71 9.87
C TYR A 433 -12.62 1.50 11.02
N TYR A 434 -11.34 1.74 10.72
CA TYR A 434 -10.23 1.50 11.63
C TYR A 434 -9.22 2.66 11.52
N ARG A 435 -9.11 3.48 12.58
CA ARG A 435 -8.13 4.58 12.67
C ARG A 435 -7.04 4.22 13.66
N LEU A 436 -5.92 3.74 13.15
CA LEU A 436 -4.70 3.54 13.94
C LEU A 436 -4.11 4.91 14.26
N ILE A 437 -3.92 5.20 15.54
CA ILE A 437 -3.40 6.49 16.01
C ILE A 437 -2.82 6.34 17.41
N LYS A 438 -1.83 7.19 17.74
CA LYS A 438 -1.20 7.25 19.07
C LYS A 438 -2.23 7.65 20.14
N GLU A 439 -1.99 7.29 21.40
CA GLU A 439 -2.80 7.78 22.52
C GLU A 439 -2.94 9.31 22.49
N GLY A 440 -4.13 9.78 22.83
CA GLY A 440 -4.44 11.21 22.73
C GLY A 440 -5.92 11.49 22.84
N THR A 441 -6.27 12.74 22.58
CA THR A 441 -7.67 13.18 22.52
C THR A 441 -7.93 13.90 21.22
N TYR A 442 -8.87 13.39 20.44
CA TYR A 442 -9.05 13.76 19.05
C TYR A 442 -10.45 14.27 18.76
N ASN A 443 -10.55 15.12 17.74
CA ASN A 443 -11.82 15.53 17.15
C ASN A 443 -11.92 14.92 15.76
N LEU A 444 -12.97 14.13 15.50
CA LEU A 444 -13.15 13.42 14.24
C LEU A 444 -14.31 14.00 13.44
N ARG A 445 -14.10 14.21 12.14
CA ARG A 445 -15.11 14.58 11.16
C ARG A 445 -15.51 13.33 10.38
N PHE A 446 -16.82 13.09 10.30
CA PHE A 446 -17.44 12.04 9.50
C PHE A 446 -18.28 12.67 8.41
N SER A 447 -18.06 12.27 7.16
CA SER A 447 -18.78 12.79 6.00
C SER A 447 -19.09 11.69 4.99
N SER A 448 -20.27 11.73 4.39
CA SER A 448 -20.64 10.82 3.29
C SER A 448 -21.49 11.61 2.28
N PRO A 449 -21.42 11.33 0.97
CA PRO A 449 -22.24 12.01 -0.03
C PRO A 449 -23.72 11.96 0.35
N GLU A 450 -24.45 13.07 0.20
CA GLU A 450 -25.86 13.20 0.59
C GLU A 450 -26.15 13.20 2.10
N TYR A 451 -25.14 13.14 2.97
CA TYR A 451 -25.32 13.18 4.43
C TYR A 451 -24.83 14.49 5.05
N ILE A 452 -25.42 14.87 6.17
CA ILE A 452 -24.95 16.00 6.98
C ILE A 452 -23.66 15.56 7.68
N THR A 453 -22.56 16.28 7.44
CA THR A 453 -21.28 16.07 8.12
C THR A 453 -21.45 16.18 9.64
N LYS A 454 -20.86 15.23 10.37
CA LYS A 454 -20.89 15.17 11.83
C LYS A 454 -19.48 15.30 12.39
N ILE A 455 -19.32 16.08 13.46
CA ILE A 455 -18.06 16.20 14.20
C ILE A 455 -18.28 15.60 15.59
N ILE A 456 -17.43 14.66 15.96
CA ILE A 456 -17.34 14.11 17.32
C ILE A 456 -16.09 14.69 17.98
N SER A 457 -16.26 15.32 19.13
CA SER A 457 -15.16 15.96 19.85
C SER A 457 -14.80 15.21 21.12
N GLY A 458 -13.52 15.25 21.50
CA GLY A 458 -13.03 14.67 22.75
C GLY A 458 -12.99 13.15 22.77
N VAL A 459 -12.68 12.51 21.63
CA VAL A 459 -12.50 11.06 21.55
C VAL A 459 -11.15 10.71 22.17
N HIS A 460 -11.16 10.04 23.31
CA HIS A 460 -9.96 9.62 24.03
C HIS A 460 -9.48 8.26 23.51
N VAL A 461 -8.19 8.17 23.18
CA VAL A 461 -7.51 6.96 22.71
C VAL A 461 -6.37 6.63 23.68
N THR A 462 -6.18 5.36 23.97
CA THR A 462 -5.09 4.83 24.79
C THR A 462 -4.29 3.82 23.95
N ASP A 463 -2.96 3.87 24.06
CA ASP A 463 -2.08 2.93 23.36
C ASP A 463 -2.44 1.49 23.74
N PHE A 464 -2.39 0.60 22.75
CA PHE A 464 -2.68 -0.84 22.93
C PHE A 464 -4.12 -1.15 23.39
N GLU A 465 -5.04 -0.19 23.23
CA GLU A 465 -6.46 -0.36 23.49
C GLU A 465 -7.32 0.03 22.29
N THR A 466 -8.54 -0.52 22.23
CA THR A 466 -9.54 -0.20 21.21
C THR A 466 -10.57 0.78 21.77
N THR A 467 -10.75 1.89 21.08
CA THR A 467 -11.81 2.87 21.34
C THR A 467 -12.94 2.67 20.34
N TYR A 468 -14.06 2.11 20.78
CA TYR A 468 -15.24 1.94 19.93
C TYR A 468 -16.05 3.23 19.78
N LEU A 469 -16.36 3.60 18.55
CA LEU A 469 -17.09 4.81 18.18
C LEU A 469 -17.99 4.55 16.96
N ASP A 470 -19.22 4.11 17.20
CA ASP A 470 -20.21 4.01 16.12
C ASP A 470 -20.82 5.37 15.81
N VAL A 471 -21.02 5.65 14.51
CA VAL A 471 -21.49 6.96 14.04
C VAL A 471 -22.66 6.82 13.08
N GLN A 472 -23.80 7.36 13.49
CA GLN A 472 -24.95 7.55 12.60
C GLN A 472 -24.90 8.93 11.93
N LEU A 473 -25.05 8.96 10.61
CA LEU A 473 -25.17 10.16 9.78
C LEU A 473 -26.61 10.39 9.34
N VAL A 474 -27.06 11.65 9.41
CA VAL A 474 -28.41 12.04 8.98
C VAL A 474 -28.38 12.39 7.50
N LYS A 475 -29.24 11.77 6.69
CA LYS A 475 -29.36 12.12 5.27
C LYS A 475 -29.74 13.60 5.13
N ALA A 476 -28.94 14.36 4.39
CA ALA A 476 -29.23 15.75 4.08
C ALA A 476 -30.49 15.82 3.22
N ILE A 477 -31.36 16.80 3.50
CA ILE A 477 -32.50 17.10 2.62
C ILE A 477 -31.92 17.66 1.32
N GLN A 478 -31.75 16.81 0.31
CA GLN A 478 -31.28 17.25 -1.00
C GLN A 478 -32.37 18.05 -1.71
N GLY A 479 -32.01 19.27 -2.10
CA GLY A 479 -32.63 19.92 -3.25
C GLY A 479 -32.38 19.08 -4.52
N VAL A 480 -33.38 19.08 -5.39
CA VAL A 480 -33.56 18.22 -6.57
C VAL A 480 -32.30 18.04 -7.44
N SER A 481 -31.84 16.80 -7.61
CA SER A 481 -30.72 16.39 -8.47
C SER A 481 -31.09 16.42 -9.97
N SER A 482 -30.17 16.94 -10.80
CA SER A 482 -30.35 17.12 -12.25
C SER A 482 -30.23 15.81 -13.03
N GLY A 483 -31.36 15.17 -13.30
CA GLY A 483 -31.47 14.12 -14.32
C GLY A 483 -31.49 14.73 -15.73
N SER A 484 -30.70 14.17 -16.63
CA SER A 484 -30.60 14.54 -18.04
C SER A 484 -31.70 13.87 -18.87
N LEU A 485 -32.82 14.56 -19.04
CA LEU A 485 -33.68 14.43 -20.21
C LEU A 485 -33.43 15.61 -21.16
N ASN A 486 -33.59 15.38 -22.46
CA ASN A 486 -33.53 16.42 -23.49
C ASN A 486 -34.40 17.64 -23.12
N LYS A 487 -33.84 18.83 -23.37
CA LYS A 487 -34.35 20.19 -23.08
C LYS A 487 -35.87 20.27 -22.87
N VAL A 488 -36.30 20.25 -21.60
CA VAL A 488 -37.60 20.83 -21.22
C VAL A 488 -37.45 22.34 -21.23
N GLY A 489 -38.23 23.03 -22.05
CA GLY A 489 -38.27 24.49 -22.08
C GLY A 489 -39.46 25.00 -21.29
N VAL A 490 -39.27 26.09 -20.55
CA VAL A 490 -40.36 26.79 -19.85
C VAL A 490 -40.38 28.25 -20.30
N PHE A 491 -41.50 28.71 -20.85
CA PHE A 491 -41.67 30.09 -21.29
C PHE A 491 -43.11 30.62 -21.08
N PRO A 492 -43.30 31.93 -20.85
CA PRO A 492 -42.25 32.91 -20.60
C PRO A 492 -41.53 32.62 -19.28
N ASN A 493 -40.25 32.98 -19.22
CA ASN A 493 -39.43 32.87 -18.03
C ASN A 493 -38.47 34.07 -17.99
N PRO A 494 -38.75 35.09 -17.16
CA PRO A 494 -39.74 35.11 -16.08
C PRO A 494 -41.21 35.10 -16.55
N SER A 495 -42.14 34.69 -15.68
CA SER A 495 -43.59 34.74 -15.89
C SER A 495 -44.30 35.37 -14.70
N ASP A 496 -45.38 36.09 -14.95
CA ASP A 496 -46.23 36.73 -13.96
C ASP A 496 -47.55 35.98 -13.72
N GLY A 497 -47.83 34.90 -14.46
CA GLY A 497 -49.08 34.16 -14.31
C GLY A 497 -49.08 32.78 -14.94
N HIS A 498 -48.88 32.66 -16.26
CA HIS A 498 -48.97 31.39 -16.97
C HIS A 498 -47.62 30.99 -17.55
N ILE A 499 -47.30 29.70 -17.53
CA ILE A 499 -46.10 29.15 -18.14
C ILE A 499 -46.45 28.02 -19.09
N THR A 500 -45.73 27.94 -20.19
CA THR A 500 -45.79 26.84 -21.16
C THR A 500 -44.59 25.94 -20.93
N ILE A 501 -44.87 24.66 -20.70
CA ILE A 501 -43.86 23.61 -20.56
C ILE A 501 -43.78 22.90 -21.91
N THR A 502 -42.61 22.93 -22.53
CA THR A 502 -42.30 22.14 -23.72
C THR A 502 -41.55 20.89 -23.29
N THR A 503 -42.03 19.74 -23.75
CA THR A 503 -41.48 18.43 -23.39
C THR A 503 -40.71 17.78 -24.55
N GLY A 504 -40.57 18.48 -25.68
CA GLY A 504 -40.05 17.93 -26.93
C GLY A 504 -41.01 16.86 -27.48
N ASN A 505 -40.49 15.76 -28.04
CA ASN A 505 -41.30 14.70 -28.67
C ASN A 505 -42.07 13.79 -27.67
N LEU A 506 -42.35 14.27 -26.45
CA LEU A 506 -42.93 13.47 -25.38
C LEU A 506 -44.45 13.69 -25.30
N LEU A 507 -45.21 12.73 -25.82
CA LEU A 507 -46.67 12.78 -25.94
C LEU A 507 -47.45 12.53 -24.62
N SER A 508 -46.82 11.95 -23.60
CA SER A 508 -47.42 11.75 -22.28
C SER A 508 -46.37 11.88 -21.17
N CYS A 509 -46.64 12.74 -20.20
CA CYS A 509 -45.75 13.00 -19.07
C CYS A 509 -46.50 13.50 -17.84
N ARG A 510 -45.90 13.33 -16.66
CA ARG A 510 -46.28 14.02 -15.44
C ARG A 510 -45.36 15.21 -15.22
N TYR A 511 -45.88 16.32 -14.73
CA TYR A 511 -45.08 17.47 -14.31
C TYR A 511 -45.31 17.77 -12.82
N GLU A 512 -44.29 18.35 -12.20
CA GLU A 512 -44.31 18.87 -10.83
C GLU A 512 -43.61 20.23 -10.83
N ILE A 513 -44.21 21.26 -10.22
CA ILE A 513 -43.53 22.52 -9.93
C ILE A 513 -43.10 22.50 -8.47
N LEU A 514 -41.82 22.67 -8.24
CA LEU A 514 -41.15 22.50 -6.96
C LEU A 514 -40.62 23.85 -6.45
N SER A 515 -40.66 24.07 -5.15
CA SER A 515 -39.87 25.14 -4.52
C SER A 515 -38.37 24.80 -4.56
N LEU A 516 -37.49 25.76 -4.24
CA LEU A 516 -36.04 25.49 -4.15
C LEU A 516 -35.70 24.48 -3.04
N GLU A 517 -36.55 24.37 -2.01
CA GLU A 517 -36.46 23.38 -0.95
C GLU A 517 -37.02 22.00 -1.36
N GLY A 518 -37.50 21.84 -2.60
CA GLY A 518 -37.99 20.57 -3.15
C GLY A 518 -39.46 20.26 -2.89
N ASN A 519 -40.23 21.17 -2.28
CA ASN A 519 -41.66 20.95 -2.01
C ASN A 519 -42.50 21.04 -3.29
N VAL A 520 -43.42 20.10 -3.51
CA VAL A 520 -44.36 20.13 -4.64
C VAL A 520 -45.41 21.21 -4.41
N ILE A 521 -45.36 22.27 -5.21
CA ILE A 521 -46.30 23.40 -5.18
C ILE A 521 -47.49 23.14 -6.10
N ALA A 522 -47.24 22.50 -7.26
CA ALA A 522 -48.28 22.02 -8.15
C ALA A 522 -47.81 20.78 -8.89
N SER A 523 -48.75 19.95 -9.35
CA SER A 523 -48.44 18.82 -10.24
C SER A 523 -49.63 18.52 -11.14
N GLY A 524 -49.38 17.78 -12.21
CA GLY A 524 -50.41 17.34 -13.13
C GLY A 524 -49.88 16.34 -14.15
N ASN A 525 -50.79 15.74 -14.92
CA ASN A 525 -50.46 14.89 -16.05
C ASN A 525 -50.84 15.62 -17.34
N SER A 526 -50.02 15.47 -18.39
CA SER A 526 -50.33 15.94 -19.73
C SER A 526 -50.19 14.79 -20.71
N ASP A 527 -51.30 14.51 -21.42
CA ASP A 527 -51.34 13.68 -22.62
C ASP A 527 -51.48 14.55 -23.89
N LYS A 528 -51.23 15.85 -23.76
CA LYS A 528 -51.44 16.86 -24.79
C LYS A 528 -50.10 17.28 -25.39
N GLY A 529 -49.80 16.76 -26.59
CA GLY A 529 -48.77 17.30 -27.50
C GLY A 529 -47.37 17.52 -26.90
N GLU A 530 -46.53 18.23 -27.65
CA GLU A 530 -45.15 18.56 -27.28
C GLU A 530 -45.04 19.76 -26.30
N GLU A 531 -46.18 20.40 -25.99
CA GLU A 531 -46.28 21.53 -25.07
C GLU A 531 -47.66 21.66 -24.39
N PHE A 532 -47.66 22.19 -23.16
CA PHE A 532 -48.90 22.48 -22.42
C PHE A 532 -48.70 23.64 -21.42
N GLN A 533 -49.81 24.30 -21.04
CA GLN A 533 -49.79 25.43 -20.12
C GLN A 533 -50.11 25.04 -18.68
N VAL A 534 -49.46 25.73 -17.75
CA VAL A 534 -49.70 25.65 -16.31
C VAL A 534 -49.90 27.06 -15.76
N ASP A 535 -50.96 27.22 -14.98
CA ASP A 535 -51.24 28.46 -14.24
C ASP A 535 -50.43 28.48 -12.94
N ILE A 536 -49.61 29.50 -12.78
CA ILE A 536 -48.78 29.78 -11.61
C ILE A 536 -49.14 31.13 -10.97
N THR A 537 -50.28 31.73 -11.33
CA THR A 537 -50.71 33.05 -10.84
C THR A 537 -50.80 33.09 -9.31
N GLY A 538 -51.22 31.99 -8.69
CA GLY A 538 -51.31 31.87 -7.23
C GLY A 538 -49.98 31.66 -6.50
N PHE A 539 -48.85 31.56 -7.22
CA PHE A 539 -47.55 31.30 -6.60
C PHE A 539 -46.92 32.60 -6.10
N THR A 540 -46.19 32.55 -4.99
CA THR A 540 -45.40 33.69 -4.52
C THR A 540 -44.29 34.01 -5.51
N SER A 541 -43.85 35.27 -5.57
CA SER A 541 -42.67 35.61 -6.37
C SER A 541 -41.45 34.84 -5.89
N GLY A 542 -40.69 34.25 -6.81
CA GLY A 542 -39.58 33.37 -6.47
C GLY A 542 -39.11 32.50 -7.62
N VAL A 543 -38.08 31.71 -7.35
CA VAL A 543 -37.56 30.70 -8.28
C VAL A 543 -38.20 29.36 -7.95
N TYR A 544 -38.68 28.68 -8.98
CA TYR A 544 -39.24 27.34 -8.90
C TYR A 544 -38.54 26.43 -9.90
N LEU A 545 -38.64 25.12 -9.69
CA LEU A 545 -38.19 24.10 -10.62
C LEU A 545 -39.39 23.38 -11.21
N VAL A 546 -39.47 23.35 -12.53
CA VAL A 546 -40.40 22.49 -13.27
C VAL A 546 -39.71 21.16 -13.51
N LYS A 547 -40.20 20.11 -12.86
CA LYS A 547 -39.83 18.72 -13.09
C LYS A 547 -40.81 18.09 -14.06
N VAL A 548 -40.32 17.44 -15.11
CA VAL A 548 -41.13 16.63 -16.02
C VAL A 548 -40.60 15.21 -15.97
N LEU A 549 -41.49 14.24 -15.78
CA LEU A 549 -41.14 12.83 -15.64
C LEU A 549 -42.03 11.95 -16.54
N ASN A 550 -41.42 10.94 -17.15
CA ASN A 550 -42.10 9.90 -17.91
C ASN A 550 -41.37 8.56 -17.76
N LYS A 551 -41.82 7.54 -18.50
CA LYS A 551 -41.22 6.20 -18.51
C LYS A 551 -39.74 6.15 -18.95
N ASN A 552 -39.25 7.19 -19.62
CA ASN A 552 -37.89 7.27 -20.19
C ASN A 552 -36.94 8.15 -19.36
N GLY A 553 -37.40 8.82 -18.31
CA GLY A 553 -36.54 9.62 -17.43
C GLY A 553 -37.21 10.84 -16.80
N ILE A 554 -36.38 11.71 -16.22
CA ILE A 554 -36.77 12.95 -15.54
C ILE A 554 -35.96 14.12 -16.10
N ALA A 555 -36.61 15.26 -16.34
CA ALA A 555 -35.98 16.54 -16.73
C ALA A 555 -36.38 17.64 -15.76
N TYR A 556 -35.53 18.67 -15.69
CA TYR A 556 -35.76 19.86 -14.88
C TYR A 556 -35.55 21.13 -15.70
N SER A 557 -36.38 22.14 -15.44
CA SER A 557 -36.19 23.50 -15.94
C SER A 557 -36.49 24.51 -14.85
N LYS A 558 -35.65 25.55 -14.73
CA LYS A 558 -35.91 26.67 -13.82
C LYS A 558 -37.05 27.52 -14.36
N VAL A 559 -37.90 28.05 -13.48
CA VAL A 559 -38.83 29.13 -13.80
C VAL A 559 -38.82 30.21 -12.72
N VAL A 560 -38.88 31.48 -13.13
CA VAL A 560 -38.93 32.62 -12.23
C VAL A 560 -40.34 33.20 -12.27
N LYS A 561 -41.06 33.13 -11.14
CA LYS A 561 -42.34 33.83 -10.95
C LYS A 561 -42.07 35.25 -10.50
N THR A 562 -42.60 36.23 -11.21
CA THR A 562 -42.60 37.64 -10.84
C THR A 562 -43.99 38.08 -10.40
N ASN A 563 -44.07 39.19 -9.67
CA ASN A 563 -45.34 39.87 -9.43
C ASN A 563 -45.78 40.56 -10.74
N HIS A 564 -47.09 40.66 -10.97
CA HIS A 564 -47.64 41.55 -11.98
C HIS A 564 -47.34 43.01 -11.66
#